data_AF-X1UJH9-F1
#
_entry.id   AF-X1UJH9-F1
#
_cell.length_a   1.000
_cell.length_b   1.000
_cell.length_c   1.000
_cell.angle_alpha   90.00
_cell.angle_beta   90.00
_cell.angle_gamma   90.00
#
_symmetry.space_group_name_H-M   'P 1'
#
loop_
_entity.id
_entity.type
_entity.pdbx_description
1 polymer ?
#
loop_
_entity_poly.entity_id
_entity_poly.type
_entity_poly.pdbx_seq_one_letter_code
_entity_poly.pdbx_strand_id
1 'polypeptide(L)'
;MEEPKRFGATDIFMLFAVLCWAINFPFIKIALREFSPLAFNGLRLFFASLILIIVLFVRGEGFSLAKSDIPKILFLGIIGNTAFQLLFIHGLNWTTASNTSVIMAMTPVFVALLSVLLKQEKIHWAGWLG
;
A
#
# COMPACT_ATOMS: atom_id res chain seq x y z
N MET A 1 -32.12 14.30 -11.70
CA MET A 1 -32.36 12.87 -11.98
C MET A 1 -31.01 12.29 -12.30
N GLU A 2 -30.31 11.74 -11.30
CA GLU A 2 -28.98 11.14 -11.52
C GLU A 2 -29.19 9.79 -12.24
N GLU A 3 -28.51 9.60 -13.37
CA GLU A 3 -28.53 8.34 -14.11
C GLU A 3 -28.09 7.19 -13.18
N PRO A 4 -28.72 6.00 -13.25
CA PRO A 4 -28.29 4.86 -12.45
C PRO A 4 -26.87 4.48 -12.86
N LYS A 5 -25.91 4.67 -11.95
CA LYS A 5 -24.50 4.28 -12.14
C LYS A 5 -24.45 2.80 -12.52
N ARG A 6 -24.20 2.52 -13.80
CA ARG A 6 -24.06 1.17 -14.34
C ARG A 6 -22.77 0.56 -13.77
N PHE A 7 -22.90 -0.61 -13.15
CA PHE A 7 -21.76 -1.43 -12.77
C PHE A 7 -20.85 -1.63 -13.99
N GLY A 8 -19.63 -1.12 -13.92
CA GLY A 8 -18.69 -1.07 -15.03
C GLY A 8 -17.46 -1.97 -14.83
N ALA A 9 -16.58 -2.00 -15.83
CA ALA A 9 -15.32 -2.74 -15.75
C ALA A 9 -14.44 -2.24 -14.58
N THR A 10 -14.52 -0.94 -14.26
CA THR A 10 -13.81 -0.33 -13.13
C THR A 10 -14.22 -0.93 -11.79
N ASP A 11 -15.52 -1.17 -11.56
CA ASP A 11 -16.02 -1.76 -10.32
C ASP A 11 -15.51 -3.20 -10.16
N ILE A 12 -15.42 -3.95 -11.27
CA ILE A 12 -14.85 -5.30 -11.30
C ILE A 12 -13.35 -5.27 -10.96
N PHE A 13 -12.59 -4.33 -11.52
CA PHE A 13 -11.16 -4.18 -11.18
C PHE A 13 -10.95 -3.79 -9.72
N MET A 14 -11.80 -2.93 -9.16
CA MET A 14 -11.75 -2.56 -7.75
C MET A 14 -12.07 -3.75 -6.85
N LEU A 15 -13.11 -4.53 -7.17
CA LEU A 15 -13.45 -5.76 -6.43
C LEU A 15 -12.29 -6.76 -6.46
N PHE A 16 -11.68 -6.96 -7.62
CA PHE A 16 -10.51 -7.83 -7.75
C PHE A 16 -9.34 -7.35 -6.88
N ALA A 17 -9.03 -6.05 -6.90
CA ALA A 17 -7.98 -5.47 -6.07
C ALA A 17 -8.24 -5.67 -4.57
N VAL A 18 -9.49 -5.49 -4.12
CA VAL A 18 -9.90 -5.72 -2.73
C VAL A 18 -9.73 -7.20 -2.34
N LEU A 19 -10.12 -8.13 -3.22
CA LEU A 19 -9.94 -9.57 -2.96
C LEU A 19 -8.46 -9.95 -2.86
N CYS A 20 -7.61 -9.45 -3.76
CA CYS A 20 -6.17 -9.65 -3.69
C CYS A 20 -5.60 -9.16 -2.35
N TRP A 21 -6.02 -7.98 -1.89
CA TRP A 21 -5.60 -7.43 -0.61
C TRP A 21 -6.13 -8.22 0.59
N ALA A 22 -7.39 -8.66 0.55
CA ALA A 22 -7.99 -9.44 1.63
C ALA A 22 -7.28 -10.78 1.84
N ILE A 23 -6.93 -11.46 0.75
CA ILE A 23 -6.19 -12.74 0.78
C ILE A 23 -4.73 -12.54 1.21
N ASN A 24 -4.16 -11.35 0.99
CA ASN A 24 -2.77 -11.07 1.28
C ASN A 24 -2.43 -11.23 2.78
N PHE A 25 -3.26 -10.71 3.69
CA PHE A 25 -3.01 -10.78 5.14
C PHE A 25 -2.86 -12.21 5.69
N PRO A 26 -3.83 -13.13 5.47
CA PRO A 26 -3.68 -14.51 5.93
C PRO A 26 -2.52 -15.24 5.23
N PHE A 27 -2.28 -14.97 3.95
CA PHE A 27 -1.17 -15.58 3.21
C PHE A 27 0.19 -15.19 3.82
N ILE A 28 0.41 -13.89 4.10
CA ILE A 28 1.62 -13.44 4.78
C ILE A 28 1.74 -14.12 6.14
N LYS A 29 0.65 -14.22 6.91
CA LYS A 29 0.69 -14.84 8.23
C LYS A 29 1.05 -16.34 8.19
N ILE A 30 0.66 -17.06 7.14
CA ILE A 30 1.09 -18.43 6.90
C ILE A 30 2.57 -18.46 6.55
N ALA A 31 3.03 -17.60 5.63
CA ALA A 31 4.43 -17.54 5.22
C ALA A 31 5.38 -17.17 6.37
N LEU A 32 4.93 -16.31 7.30
CA LEU A 32 5.68 -15.94 8.51
C LEU A 32 5.91 -17.10 9.50
N ARG A 33 5.26 -18.25 9.31
CA ARG A 33 5.54 -19.46 10.10
C ARG A 33 6.84 -20.15 9.67
N GLU A 34 7.22 -19.99 8.41
CA GLU A 34 8.40 -20.65 7.83
C GLU A 34 9.54 -19.67 7.55
N PHE A 35 9.21 -18.39 7.29
CA PHE A 35 10.18 -17.34 7.02
C PHE A 35 10.20 -16.31 8.14
N SER A 36 11.39 -15.80 8.47
CA SER A 36 11.48 -14.61 9.32
C SER A 36 10.79 -13.42 8.62
N PRO A 37 10.17 -12.50 9.38
CA PRO A 37 9.52 -11.32 8.82
C PRO A 37 10.39 -10.55 7.81
N LEU A 38 11.65 -10.31 8.18
CA LEU A 38 12.56 -9.56 7.34
C LEU A 38 12.93 -10.33 6.06
N ALA A 39 13.14 -11.64 6.14
CA ALA A 39 13.46 -12.47 4.98
C ALA A 39 12.30 -12.55 3.99
N PHE A 40 11.08 -12.80 4.48
CA PHE A 40 9.88 -12.80 3.64
C PHE A 40 9.72 -11.48 2.90
N ASN A 41 9.87 -10.37 3.63
CA ASN A 41 9.69 -9.05 3.04
C ASN A 41 10.80 -8.68 2.05
N GLY A 42 12.05 -9.04 2.34
CA GLY A 42 13.18 -8.85 1.46
C GLY A 42 12.99 -9.58 0.13
N LEU A 43 12.60 -10.86 0.18
CA LEU A 43 12.28 -11.64 -1.03
C LEU A 43 11.11 -11.02 -1.80
N ARG A 44 10.03 -10.65 -1.10
CA ARG A 44 8.85 -10.03 -1.73
C ARG A 44 9.24 -8.76 -2.49
N LEU A 45 10.00 -7.86 -1.88
CA LEU A 45 10.41 -6.60 -2.51
C LEU A 45 11.41 -6.83 -3.65
N PHE A 46 12.33 -7.79 -3.51
CA PHE A 46 13.26 -8.15 -4.57
C PHE A 46 12.55 -8.68 -5.82
N PHE A 47 11.62 -9.62 -5.67
CA PHE A 47 10.86 -10.14 -6.81
C PHE A 47 9.92 -9.07 -7.39
N ALA A 48 9.28 -8.25 -6.55
CA ALA A 48 8.45 -7.15 -7.03
C ALA A 48 9.25 -6.15 -7.86
N SER A 49 10.44 -5.73 -7.39
CA SER A 49 11.30 -4.81 -8.15
C SER A 49 11.82 -5.44 -9.44
N LEU A 50 12.20 -6.73 -9.41
CA LEU A 50 12.66 -7.45 -10.59
C LEU A 50 11.55 -7.54 -11.66
N ILE A 51 10.32 -7.88 -11.27
CA ILE A 51 9.18 -7.94 -12.17
C ILE A 51 8.90 -6.56 -12.78
N LEU A 52 8.90 -5.51 -11.97
CA LEU A 52 8.68 -4.14 -12.48
C LEU A 52 9.75 -3.72 -13.48
N ILE A 53 11.01 -4.06 -13.23
CA ILE A 53 12.11 -3.81 -14.17
C ILE A 53 11.89 -4.57 -15.48
N ILE A 54 11.50 -5.85 -15.42
CA ILE A 54 11.18 -6.64 -16.62
C ILE A 54 10.04 -6.00 -17.41
N VAL A 55 8.96 -5.61 -16.73
CA VAL A 55 7.80 -4.95 -17.36
C VAL A 55 8.22 -3.65 -18.04
N LEU A 56 9.08 -2.85 -17.39
CA LEU A 56 9.60 -1.61 -17.93
C LEU A 56 10.34 -1.85 -19.26
N PHE A 57 11.26 -2.84 -19.28
CA PHE A 57 11.99 -3.22 -20.49
C PHE A 57 11.07 -3.78 -21.59
N VAL A 58 10.10 -4.62 -21.26
CA VAL A 58 9.15 -5.20 -22.23
C VAL A 58 8.27 -4.12 -22.86
N ARG A 59 7.89 -3.09 -22.10
CA ARG A 59 7.09 -1.95 -22.61
C ARG A 59 7.91 -0.96 -23.42
N GLY A 60 9.23 -1.14 -23.52
CA GLY A 60 10.13 -0.19 -24.18
C GLY A 60 10.24 1.16 -23.47
N GLU A 61 9.76 1.23 -22.23
CA GLU A 61 9.91 2.41 -21.39
C GLU A 61 11.37 2.42 -20.88
N GLY A 62 12.16 3.42 -21.24
CA GLY A 62 13.54 3.51 -20.78
C GLY A 62 13.60 3.81 -19.27
N PHE A 63 14.66 3.38 -18.60
CA PHE A 63 14.97 3.81 -17.23
C PHE A 63 15.53 5.24 -17.24
N SER A 64 14.69 6.21 -17.60
CA SER A 64 15.06 7.63 -17.61
C SER A 64 14.65 8.27 -16.29
N LEU A 65 15.63 8.48 -15.41
CA LEU A 65 15.42 9.14 -14.13
C LEU A 65 16.19 10.46 -14.11
N ALA A 66 15.47 11.56 -13.88
CA ALA A 66 16.14 12.83 -13.64
C ALA A 66 16.95 12.74 -12.35
N LYS A 67 18.23 13.16 -12.41
CA LYS A 67 19.12 13.11 -11.22
C LYS A 67 18.57 13.91 -10.04
N SER A 68 17.76 14.93 -10.30
CA SER A 68 17.04 15.73 -9.30
C SER A 68 15.96 14.96 -8.54
N ASP A 69 15.43 13.88 -9.10
CA ASP A 69 14.37 13.08 -8.48
C ASP A 69 14.92 11.90 -7.68
N ILE A 70 16.18 11.53 -7.87
CA ILE A 70 16.84 10.45 -7.12
C ILE A 70 16.69 10.65 -5.60
N PRO A 71 16.97 11.83 -5.00
CA PRO A 71 16.81 12.01 -3.56
C PRO A 71 15.37 11.85 -3.10
N LYS A 72 14.39 12.35 -3.89
CA LYS A 72 12.96 12.22 -3.57
C LYS A 72 12.51 10.76 -3.62
N ILE A 73 12.95 10.03 -4.64
CA ILE A 73 12.63 8.61 -4.81
C ILE A 73 13.26 7.78 -3.70
N LEU A 74 14.50 8.07 -3.32
CA LEU A 74 15.14 7.41 -2.18
C LEU A 74 14.40 7.72 -0.88
N PHE A 75 14.01 8.97 -0.65
CA PHE A 75 13.25 9.35 0.53
C PHE A 75 11.89 8.64 0.58
N LEU A 76 11.14 8.64 -0.53
CA LEU A 76 9.86 7.94 -0.65
C LEU A 76 10.02 6.42 -0.51
N GLY A 77 11.07 5.84 -1.08
CA GLY A 77 11.37 4.41 -0.96
C GLY A 77 11.71 4.03 0.48
N ILE A 78 12.56 4.80 1.16
CA ILE A 78 12.97 4.52 2.55
C ILE A 78 11.81 4.75 3.52
N ILE A 79 11.19 5.92 3.48
CA ILE A 79 10.14 6.29 4.44
C ILE A 79 8.80 5.68 4.05
N GLY A 80 8.38 5.87 2.80
CA GLY A 80 7.06 5.45 2.33
C GLY A 80 6.93 3.94 2.17
N ASN A 81 8.00 3.24 1.80
CA ASN A 81 7.94 1.79 1.57
C ASN A 81 8.71 0.99 2.62
N THR A 82 10.01 1.24 2.85
CA THR A 82 10.81 0.40 3.74
C THR A 82 10.36 0.51 5.20
N ALA A 83 10.25 1.72 5.74
CA ALA A 83 9.81 1.92 7.12
C ALA A 83 8.38 1.41 7.34
N PHE A 84 7.45 1.76 6.44
CA PHE A 84 6.08 1.24 6.47
C PHE A 84 6.06 -0.28 6.50
N GLN A 85 6.79 -0.92 5.58
CA GLN A 85 6.71 -2.36 5.41
C GLN A 85 7.37 -3.12 6.58
N LEU A 86 8.43 -2.57 7.19
CA LEU A 86 8.99 -3.10 8.43
C LEU A 86 7.97 -3.02 9.57
N LEU A 87 7.36 -1.86 9.79
CA LEU A 87 6.35 -1.68 10.83
C LEU A 87 5.13 -2.59 10.59
N PHE A 88 4.70 -2.69 9.33
CA PHE A 88 3.58 -3.54 8.92
C PHE A 88 3.85 -5.00 9.25
N ILE A 89 4.99 -5.54 8.83
CA ILE A 89 5.23 -6.97 8.99
C ILE A 89 5.51 -7.36 10.43
N HIS A 90 6.18 -6.48 11.19
CA HIS A 90 6.33 -6.68 12.63
C HIS A 90 4.99 -6.55 13.37
N GLY A 91 4.17 -5.56 13.02
CA GLY A 91 2.82 -5.41 13.57
C GLY A 91 1.94 -6.62 13.30
N LEU A 92 1.94 -7.13 12.06
CA LEU A 92 1.22 -8.34 11.68
C LEU A 92 1.75 -9.60 12.39
N ASN A 93 3.04 -9.65 12.70
CA ASN A 93 3.62 -10.75 13.48
C ASN A 93 3.15 -10.73 14.95
N TRP A 94 2.96 -9.53 15.53
CA TRP A 94 2.51 -9.37 16.92
C TRP A 94 0.99 -9.45 17.12
N THR A 95 0.19 -9.34 16.07
CA THR A 95 -1.28 -9.34 16.16
C THR A 95 -1.93 -10.30 15.16
N THR A 96 -3.25 -10.44 15.16
CA THR A 96 -3.98 -11.29 14.19
C THR A 96 -4.17 -10.59 12.84
N ALA A 97 -4.35 -11.35 11.77
CA ALA A 97 -4.65 -10.79 10.45
C ALA A 97 -5.90 -9.90 10.47
N SER A 98 -6.92 -10.29 11.24
CA SER A 98 -8.15 -9.51 11.45
C SER A 98 -7.88 -8.19 12.18
N ASN A 99 -7.05 -8.19 13.21
CA ASN A 99 -6.71 -6.96 13.92
C ASN A 99 -5.90 -6.02 13.01
N THR A 100 -4.93 -6.55 12.25
CA THR A 100 -4.15 -5.74 11.30
C THR A 100 -5.05 -5.14 10.22
N SER A 101 -6.01 -5.88 9.67
CA SER A 101 -6.90 -5.36 8.63
C SER A 101 -7.80 -4.23 9.16
N VAL A 102 -8.32 -4.35 10.38
CA VAL A 102 -9.10 -3.28 11.02
C VAL A 102 -8.24 -2.03 11.26
N ILE A 103 -7.02 -2.19 11.77
CA ILE A 103 -6.10 -1.07 11.97
C ILE A 103 -5.77 -0.39 10.63
N MET A 104 -5.52 -1.17 9.58
CA MET A 104 -5.24 -0.62 8.24
C MET A 104 -6.46 0.09 7.65
N ALA A 105 -7.68 -0.35 7.95
CA ALA A 105 -8.91 0.35 7.54
C ALA A 105 -9.04 1.74 8.17
N MET A 106 -8.31 2.03 9.25
CA MET A 106 -8.25 3.37 9.86
C MET A 106 -7.24 4.30 9.19
N THR A 107 -6.48 3.84 8.18
CA THR A 107 -5.55 4.68 7.41
C THR A 107 -6.15 6.04 6.98
N PRO A 108 -7.37 6.13 6.42
CA PRO A 108 -7.98 7.43 6.08
C PRO A 108 -8.13 8.38 7.28
N VAL A 109 -8.40 7.85 8.48
CA VAL A 109 -8.50 8.68 9.71
C VAL A 109 -7.14 9.29 10.06
N PHE A 110 -6.06 8.49 9.99
CA PHE A 110 -4.71 8.98 10.24
C PHE A 110 -4.26 9.97 9.16
N VAL A 111 -4.60 9.72 7.90
CA VAL A 111 -4.32 10.65 6.79
C VAL A 111 -5.06 11.97 6.99
N ALA A 112 -6.34 11.95 7.32
CA ALA A 112 -7.15 13.13 7.61
C ALA A 112 -6.56 13.94 8.78
N LEU A 113 -6.21 13.26 9.87
CA LEU A 113 -5.59 13.88 11.04
C LEU A 113 -4.25 14.54 10.70
N LEU A 114 -3.36 13.84 9.99
CA LEU A 114 -2.07 14.37 9.57
C LEU A 114 -2.22 15.53 8.59
N SER A 115 -3.17 15.46 7.66
CA SER A 115 -3.45 16.53 6.69
C SER A 115 -3.86 17.84 7.38
N VAL A 116 -4.72 17.75 8.41
CA VAL A 116 -5.11 18.90 9.23
C VAL A 116 -3.94 19.43 10.06
N LEU A 117 -3.17 18.55 10.71
CA LEU A 117 -2.01 18.94 11.53
C LEU A 117 -0.92 19.61 10.69
N LEU A 118 -0.65 19.10 9.49
CA LEU A 118 0.31 19.66 8.54
C LEU A 118 -0.24 20.85 7.76
N LYS A 119 -1.50 21.28 8.04
CA LYS A 119 -2.18 22.39 7.37
C LYS A 119 -2.27 22.23 5.84
N GLN A 120 -2.30 21.00 5.35
CA GLN A 120 -2.48 20.71 3.92
C GLN A 120 -3.94 20.90 3.51
N GLU A 121 -4.88 20.50 4.36
CA GLU A 121 -6.32 20.65 4.10
C GLU A 121 -7.10 21.07 5.36
N LYS A 122 -8.23 21.74 5.16
CA LYS A 122 -9.19 22.07 6.23
C LYS A 122 -10.40 21.14 6.10
N ILE A 123 -10.47 20.13 6.95
CA ILE A 123 -11.59 19.17 6.97
C ILE A 123 -12.75 19.78 7.76
N HIS A 124 -13.91 19.96 7.10
CA HIS A 124 -15.14 20.42 7.75
C HIS A 124 -15.71 19.33 8.67
N TRP A 125 -16.43 19.69 9.73
CA TRP A 125 -16.95 18.74 10.74
C TRP A 125 -17.77 17.58 10.13
N ALA A 126 -18.48 17.83 9.03
CA ALA A 126 -19.23 16.80 8.29
C ALA A 126 -18.31 15.74 7.66
N GLY A 127 -17.10 16.12 7.22
CA GLY A 127 -16.11 15.18 6.69
C GLY A 127 -15.49 14.27 7.76
N TRP A 128 -15.68 14.56 9.05
CA TRP A 128 -15.28 13.69 10.15
C TRP A 128 -16.32 12.61 10.48
N LEU A 129 -17.57 12.75 10.00
CA LEU A 129 -18.64 11.78 10.24
C LEU A 129 -18.69 10.65 9.19
N GLY A 130 -17.95 10.80 8.09
CA GLY A 130 -17.92 9.86 6.96
C GLY A 130 -18.55 10.44 5.70
#